data_AF-A0A382JSQ5-F1
#
_entry.id   AF-A0A382JSQ5-F1
#
_cell.length_a   1.000
_cell.length_b   1.000
_cell.length_c   1.000
_cell.angle_alpha   90.00
_cell.angle_beta   90.00
_cell.angle_gamma   90.00
#
_symmetry.space_group_name_H-M   'P 1'
#
loop_
_entity.id
_entity.type
_entity.pdbx_description
1 polymer ?
#
loop_
_entity_poly.entity_id
_entity_poly.type
_entity_poly.pdbx_seq_one_letter_code
_entity_poly.pdbx_strand_id
1 'polypeptide(L)'
;VAMEPPPSLAAEDIRNEKVKLLKSIRPMTPEAVAKNVVRGQYFAGTVNDDSREGYRQEERVNPESNVETFVALKLFIDNWRWSGVPFYLRTGKNLPLRASEVRVQFRPTPNVLFAAQGHLDLHANALTLRLQPDEGIFLRFNGKVPGNSIETRPVRMHFGYDAEFGAYTPEAYERLLLEAMAGDATLFIRRDEVETAWQIVDDIRAGWGGTPLSNREFYAAGTWGPVAADDLLEQDSHKWHNPKPSKG
;
A
#
# COMPACT_ATOMS: atom_id res chain seq x y z
N VAL A 1 -6.27 -9.62 0.62
CA VAL A 1 -4.81 -9.86 0.60
C VAL A 1 -4.38 -10.83 1.69
N ALA A 2 -4.66 -10.55 2.97
CA ALA A 2 -4.04 -11.29 4.08
C ALA A 2 -4.98 -12.23 4.88
N MET A 3 -6.28 -12.28 4.57
CA MET A 3 -7.21 -13.21 5.23
C MET A 3 -6.85 -14.66 4.92
N GLU A 4 -7.19 -15.58 5.82
CA GLU A 4 -7.08 -17.01 5.51
C GLU A 4 -8.12 -17.43 4.47
N PRO A 5 -7.91 -18.56 3.76
CA PRO A 5 -8.93 -19.11 2.88
C PRO A 5 -10.23 -19.39 3.67
N PRO A 6 -11.37 -18.81 3.28
CA PRO A 6 -12.64 -19.11 3.92
C PRO A 6 -13.10 -20.53 3.58
N PRO A 7 -13.92 -21.18 4.43
CA PRO A 7 -14.44 -22.52 4.16
C PRO A 7 -15.40 -22.58 2.96
N SER A 8 -15.98 -21.44 2.57
CA SER A 8 -16.79 -21.32 1.36
C SER A 8 -16.76 -19.88 0.81
N LEU A 9 -17.43 -19.65 -0.33
CA LEU A 9 -17.63 -18.32 -0.89
C LEU A 9 -18.87 -17.60 -0.31
N ALA A 10 -19.51 -18.16 0.72
CA ALA A 10 -20.62 -17.49 1.39
C ALA A 10 -20.15 -16.19 2.05
N ALA A 11 -20.98 -15.15 1.98
CA ALA A 11 -20.66 -13.82 2.50
C ALA A 11 -20.17 -13.85 3.96
N GLU A 12 -20.84 -14.61 4.84
CA GLU A 12 -20.45 -14.72 6.24
C GLU A 12 -19.08 -15.38 6.45
N ASP A 13 -18.75 -16.39 5.66
CA ASP A 13 -17.45 -17.08 5.76
C ASP A 13 -16.30 -16.15 5.37
N ILE A 14 -16.48 -15.37 4.30
CA ILE A 14 -15.52 -14.35 3.87
C ILE A 14 -15.37 -13.26 4.94
N ARG A 15 -16.48 -12.74 5.45
CA ARG A 15 -16.49 -11.67 6.46
C ARG A 15 -15.86 -12.12 7.78
N ASN A 16 -16.07 -13.38 8.17
CA ASN A 16 -15.44 -13.97 9.35
C ASN A 16 -13.91 -13.98 9.24
N GLU A 17 -13.36 -14.38 8.09
CA GLU A 17 -11.90 -14.38 7.89
C GLU A 17 -11.33 -12.95 7.80
N LYS A 18 -12.10 -11.96 7.29
CA LYS A 18 -11.72 -10.54 7.34
C LYS A 18 -11.67 -10.01 8.78
N VAL A 19 -12.68 -10.29 9.60
CA VAL A 19 -12.71 -9.85 11.01
C VAL A 19 -11.60 -10.52 11.81
N LYS A 20 -11.38 -11.83 11.61
CA LYS A 20 -10.27 -12.56 12.24
C LYS A 20 -8.93 -11.95 11.87
N LEU A 21 -8.72 -11.58 10.60
CA LEU A 21 -7.52 -10.88 10.15
C LEU A 21 -7.32 -9.56 10.92
N LEU A 22 -8.35 -8.73 11.01
CA LEU A 22 -8.27 -7.44 11.71
C LEU A 22 -7.93 -7.64 13.19
N LYS A 23 -8.56 -8.63 13.85
CA LYS A 23 -8.26 -8.99 15.25
C LYS A 23 -6.85 -9.55 15.44
N SER A 24 -6.22 -10.06 14.38
CA SER A 24 -4.83 -10.52 14.41
C SER A 24 -3.82 -9.40 14.13
N ILE A 25 -4.25 -8.17 13.83
CA ILE A 25 -3.31 -7.05 13.72
C ILE A 25 -2.73 -6.77 15.10
N ARG A 26 -1.39 -6.73 15.19
CA ARG A 26 -0.69 -6.46 16.44
C ARG A 26 -1.14 -5.11 17.02
N PRO A 27 -1.51 -5.03 18.31
CA PRO A 27 -1.94 -3.79 18.94
C PRO A 27 -0.91 -2.67 18.83
N MET A 28 -1.40 -1.44 18.64
CA MET A 28 -0.58 -0.24 18.47
C MET A 28 -0.49 0.57 19.76
N THR A 29 0.44 0.20 20.65
CA THR A 29 0.76 1.04 21.82
C THR A 29 1.36 2.38 21.39
N PRO A 30 1.35 3.42 22.23
CA PRO A 30 1.98 4.71 21.89
C PRO A 30 3.44 4.59 21.40
N GLU A 31 4.23 3.70 22.00
CA GLU A 31 5.60 3.42 21.58
C GLU A 31 5.67 2.72 20.22
N ALA A 32 4.73 1.80 19.97
CA ALA A 32 4.61 1.13 18.68
C ALA A 32 4.17 2.13 17.59
N VAL A 33 3.27 3.06 17.90
CA VAL A 33 2.85 4.14 16.99
C VAL A 33 4.04 5.03 16.65
N ALA A 34 4.78 5.51 17.65
CA ALA A 34 5.96 6.36 17.44
C ALA A 34 7.04 5.70 16.56
N LYS A 35 7.15 4.37 16.60
CA LYS A 35 8.12 3.61 15.80
C LYS A 35 7.60 3.22 14.41
N ASN A 36 6.33 2.85 14.30
CA ASN A 36 5.79 2.15 13.14
C ASN A 36 4.79 2.97 12.33
N VAL A 37 4.44 4.17 12.77
CA VAL A 37 3.50 5.05 12.07
C VAL A 37 4.14 6.41 11.83
N VAL A 38 4.03 6.87 10.60
CA VAL A 38 4.45 8.20 10.17
C VAL A 38 3.21 8.88 9.62
N ARG A 39 2.95 10.09 10.10
CA ARG A 39 2.00 10.98 9.45
C ARG A 39 2.76 12.13 8.81
N GLY A 40 2.12 12.83 7.90
CA GLY A 40 2.72 13.99 7.27
C GLY A 40 1.72 14.96 6.70
N GLN A 41 2.21 16.14 6.35
CA GLN A 41 1.40 17.22 5.78
C GLN A 41 2.16 17.89 4.63
N TYR A 42 1.51 18.05 3.47
CA TYR A 42 2.16 18.70 2.34
C TYR A 42 2.32 20.21 2.55
N PHE A 43 3.45 20.74 2.12
CA PHE A 43 3.66 22.16 1.84
C PHE A 43 3.67 22.42 0.33
N ALA A 44 3.84 23.68 -0.06
CA ALA A 44 3.79 24.09 -1.46
C ALA A 44 4.78 23.30 -2.34
N GLY A 45 4.39 23.04 -3.58
CA GLY A 45 5.17 22.24 -4.52
C GLY A 45 4.51 22.19 -5.89
N THR A 46 4.88 21.20 -6.70
CA THR A 46 4.40 21.09 -8.09
C THR A 46 3.90 19.69 -8.37
N VAL A 47 2.66 19.56 -8.82
CA VAL A 47 2.05 18.27 -9.21
C VAL A 47 1.60 18.37 -10.65
N ASN A 48 2.12 17.52 -11.55
CA ASN A 48 1.80 17.56 -12.99
C ASN A 48 1.98 18.97 -13.61
N ASP A 49 3.11 19.61 -13.32
CA ASP A 49 3.44 20.98 -13.74
C ASP A 49 2.55 22.11 -13.15
N ASP A 50 1.53 21.76 -12.37
CA ASP A 50 0.72 22.74 -11.64
C ASP A 50 1.35 23.08 -10.28
N SER A 51 1.52 24.37 -10.02
CA SER A 51 1.85 24.86 -8.67
C SER A 51 0.72 24.53 -7.70
N ARG A 52 1.07 24.02 -6.53
CA ARG A 52 0.16 23.71 -5.43
C ARG A 52 0.59 24.49 -4.20
N GLU A 53 -0.37 25.14 -3.57
CA GLU A 53 -0.17 25.76 -2.26
C GLU A 53 0.01 24.68 -1.19
N GLY A 54 0.52 25.05 -0.01
CA GLY A 54 0.61 24.14 1.13
C GLY A 54 -0.75 23.91 1.78
N TYR A 55 -0.95 22.80 2.47
CA TYR A 55 -2.26 22.48 3.08
C TYR A 55 -2.75 23.58 4.04
N ARG A 56 -1.85 24.20 4.80
CA ARG A 56 -2.13 25.32 5.73
C ARG A 56 -2.49 26.64 5.04
N GLN A 57 -2.31 26.73 3.73
CA GLN A 57 -2.60 27.92 2.92
C GLN A 57 -3.95 27.81 2.19
N GLU A 58 -4.56 26.63 2.16
CA GLU A 58 -5.87 26.40 1.55
C GLU A 58 -6.97 27.24 2.25
N GLU A 59 -7.91 27.80 1.47
CA GLU A 59 -8.90 28.80 1.91
C GLU A 59 -9.68 28.44 3.20
N ARG A 60 -9.92 27.14 3.44
CA ARG A 60 -10.74 26.63 4.55
C ARG A 60 -9.94 25.84 5.58
N VAL A 61 -8.62 26.00 5.60
CA VAL A 61 -7.73 25.30 6.53
C VAL A 61 -7.16 26.28 7.55
N ASN A 62 -7.12 25.85 8.81
CA ASN A 62 -6.43 26.62 9.85
C ASN A 62 -4.93 26.72 9.52
N PRO A 63 -4.32 27.92 9.49
CA PRO A 63 -2.88 28.08 9.24
C PRO A 63 -1.98 27.31 10.23
N GLU A 64 -2.48 27.02 11.43
CA GLU A 64 -1.80 26.21 12.46
C GLU A 64 -2.27 24.75 12.49
N SER A 65 -2.89 24.26 11.41
CA SER A 65 -3.45 22.91 11.36
C SER A 65 -2.38 21.83 11.54
N ASN A 66 -2.66 20.90 12.44
CA ASN A 66 -1.86 19.70 12.69
C ASN A 66 -2.47 18.45 12.02
N VAL A 67 -3.41 18.62 11.09
CA VAL A 67 -4.10 17.52 10.40
C VAL A 67 -3.20 16.91 9.33
N GLU A 68 -3.04 15.61 9.38
CA GLU A 68 -2.28 14.84 8.41
C GLU A 68 -2.96 14.80 7.02
N THR A 69 -2.16 14.95 5.96
CA THR A 69 -2.56 14.70 4.57
C THR A 69 -1.84 13.51 3.95
N PHE A 70 -0.97 12.85 4.73
CA PHE A 70 -0.25 11.63 4.42
C PHE A 70 -0.16 10.74 5.66
N VAL A 71 -0.26 9.42 5.48
CA VAL A 71 0.07 8.43 6.51
C VAL A 71 0.82 7.27 5.86
N ALA A 72 1.89 6.83 6.51
CA ALA A 72 2.58 5.57 6.25
C ALA A 72 2.63 4.74 7.55
N LEU A 73 2.42 3.44 7.45
CA LEU A 73 2.37 2.57 8.61
C LEU A 73 2.95 1.19 8.30
N LYS A 74 3.59 0.61 9.32
CA LYS A 74 4.11 -0.76 9.34
C LYS A 74 3.30 -1.57 10.35
N LEU A 75 2.57 -2.57 9.87
CA LEU A 75 1.79 -3.49 10.71
C LEU A 75 2.45 -4.87 10.72
N PHE A 76 2.15 -5.62 11.78
CA PHE A 76 2.34 -7.05 11.82
C PHE A 76 0.99 -7.73 12.05
N ILE A 77 0.84 -8.92 11.46
CA ILE A 77 -0.33 -9.76 11.62
C ILE A 77 0.11 -11.00 12.39
N ASP A 78 -0.32 -11.09 13.64
CA ASP A 78 0.07 -12.12 14.60
C ASP A 78 -0.74 -13.40 14.35
N ASN A 79 -0.47 -14.03 13.21
CA ASN A 79 -0.97 -15.35 12.88
C ASN A 79 0.15 -16.22 12.26
N TRP A 80 -0.12 -17.51 12.06
CA TRP A 80 0.87 -18.46 11.54
C TRP A 80 1.39 -18.09 10.15
N ARG A 81 0.50 -17.66 9.25
CA ARG A 81 0.83 -17.37 7.84
C ARG A 81 1.73 -16.15 7.69
N TRP A 82 1.51 -15.11 8.50
CA TRP A 82 2.13 -13.80 8.37
C TRP A 82 3.13 -13.47 9.46
N SER A 83 3.49 -14.44 10.30
CA SER A 83 4.46 -14.26 11.37
C SER A 83 5.77 -13.66 10.84
N GLY A 84 6.16 -12.51 11.40
CA GLY A 84 7.38 -11.78 11.04
C GLY A 84 7.34 -11.07 9.67
N VAL A 85 6.22 -11.11 8.94
CA VAL A 85 6.08 -10.40 7.66
C VAL A 85 5.52 -8.99 7.91
N PRO A 86 6.28 -7.92 7.62
CA PRO A 86 5.77 -6.56 7.77
C PRO A 86 4.81 -6.20 6.63
N PHE A 87 3.69 -5.57 6.99
CA PHE A 87 2.74 -4.98 6.06
C PHE A 87 2.92 -3.47 6.06
N TYR A 88 3.34 -2.92 4.93
CA TYR A 88 3.46 -1.47 4.76
C TYR A 88 2.24 -0.93 4.02
N LEU A 89 1.56 0.04 4.62
CA LEU A 89 0.51 0.81 3.97
C LEU A 89 0.97 2.26 3.88
N ARG A 90 0.67 2.92 2.77
CA ARG A 90 0.81 4.37 2.65
C ARG A 90 -0.34 4.95 1.84
N THR A 91 -0.76 6.14 2.23
CA THR A 91 -1.75 6.94 1.51
C THR A 91 -1.42 8.41 1.70
N GLY A 92 -1.74 9.24 0.72
CA GLY A 92 -1.55 10.67 0.86
C GLY A 92 -2.20 11.48 -0.26
N LYS A 93 -2.27 12.78 -0.05
CA LYS A 93 -2.74 13.78 -1.00
C LYS A 93 -1.56 14.49 -1.67
N ASN A 94 -1.79 15.03 -2.87
CA ASN A 94 -0.78 15.73 -3.67
C ASN A 94 0.51 14.92 -3.86
N LEU A 95 0.39 13.61 -4.04
CA LEU A 95 1.48 12.73 -4.45
C LEU A 95 1.69 12.81 -5.98
N PRO A 96 2.82 12.33 -6.53
CA PRO A 96 3.16 12.48 -7.95
C PRO A 96 2.18 11.80 -8.90
N LEU A 97 1.50 10.73 -8.44
CA LEU A 97 0.60 9.95 -9.26
C LEU A 97 -0.56 9.44 -8.40
N ARG A 98 -1.78 9.58 -8.93
CA ARG A 98 -2.97 8.90 -8.39
C ARG A 98 -2.86 7.42 -8.75
N ALA A 99 -2.67 6.56 -7.75
CA ALA A 99 -2.65 5.12 -7.95
C ALA A 99 -3.12 4.39 -6.69
N SER A 100 -3.76 3.24 -6.88
CA SER A 100 -4.11 2.27 -5.84
C SER A 100 -3.50 0.93 -6.24
N GLU A 101 -2.56 0.43 -5.44
CA GLU A 101 -1.81 -0.79 -5.72
C GLU A 101 -1.58 -1.63 -4.47
N VAL A 102 -1.64 -2.95 -4.62
CA VAL A 102 -1.11 -3.91 -3.66
C VAL A 102 0.14 -4.53 -4.24
N ARG A 103 1.27 -4.43 -3.56
CA ARG A 103 2.53 -5.05 -3.98
C ARG A 103 3.00 -6.09 -2.97
N VAL A 104 3.16 -7.32 -3.43
CA VAL A 104 3.79 -8.42 -2.69
C VAL A 104 5.21 -8.56 -3.19
N GLN A 105 6.19 -8.24 -2.33
CA GLN A 105 7.60 -8.48 -2.61
C GLN A 105 8.02 -9.80 -1.98
N PHE A 106 8.55 -10.71 -2.81
CA PHE A 106 9.06 -11.99 -2.34
C PHE A 106 10.45 -11.83 -1.71
N ARG A 107 10.84 -12.79 -0.87
CA ARG A 107 12.21 -12.85 -0.37
C ARG A 107 13.20 -13.02 -1.54
N PRO A 108 14.38 -12.39 -1.49
CA PRO A 108 15.40 -12.61 -2.51
C PRO A 108 15.81 -14.08 -2.55
N THR A 109 16.10 -14.60 -3.75
CA THR A 109 16.57 -15.97 -3.93
C THR A 109 17.99 -16.10 -3.33
N PRO A 110 18.31 -17.20 -2.61
CA PRO A 110 19.68 -17.45 -2.16
C PRO A 110 20.66 -17.49 -3.33
N ASN A 111 21.70 -16.66 -3.29
CA ASN A 111 22.58 -16.41 -4.43
C ASN A 111 23.65 -17.50 -4.69
N VAL A 112 23.49 -18.73 -4.21
CA VAL A 112 24.61 -19.70 -4.10
C VAL A 112 25.28 -20.02 -5.46
N LEU A 113 24.50 -20.26 -6.52
CA LEU A 113 25.04 -20.63 -7.84
C LEU A 113 25.46 -19.41 -8.69
N PHE A 114 24.89 -18.26 -8.39
CA PHE A 114 24.92 -17.05 -9.20
C PHE A 114 25.93 -16.02 -8.65
N ALA A 115 26.13 -15.97 -7.32
CA ALA A 115 27.16 -15.16 -6.68
C ALA A 115 28.59 -15.58 -7.06
N ALA A 116 28.80 -16.86 -7.39
CA ALA A 116 30.10 -17.36 -7.83
C ALA A 116 30.60 -16.73 -9.15
N GLN A 117 29.70 -16.11 -9.93
CA GLN A 117 30.03 -15.47 -11.21
C GLN A 117 30.12 -13.92 -11.11
N GLY A 118 30.05 -13.37 -9.90
CA GLY A 118 30.52 -12.01 -9.57
C GLY A 118 29.63 -10.83 -9.98
N HIS A 119 28.59 -10.99 -10.82
CA HIS A 119 27.81 -9.85 -11.32
C HIS A 119 26.36 -10.22 -11.62
N LEU A 120 25.51 -10.31 -10.59
CA LEU A 120 24.07 -10.46 -10.84
C LEU A 120 23.29 -9.47 -9.96
N ASP A 121 22.76 -8.45 -10.62
CA ASP A 121 21.75 -7.55 -10.08
C ASP A 121 20.42 -8.32 -9.98
N LEU A 122 20.35 -9.26 -9.03
CA LEU A 122 19.15 -10.08 -8.76
C LEU A 122 18.19 -9.29 -7.90
N HIS A 123 17.11 -8.82 -8.52
CA HIS A 123 16.04 -8.14 -7.80
C HIS A 123 15.11 -9.16 -7.16
N ALA A 124 14.59 -8.84 -5.97
CA ALA A 124 13.48 -9.58 -5.41
C ALA A 124 12.28 -9.58 -6.39
N ASN A 125 11.72 -10.77 -6.60
CA ASN A 125 10.50 -10.93 -7.37
C ASN A 125 9.38 -10.11 -6.71
N ALA A 126 8.44 -9.62 -7.52
CA ALA A 126 7.31 -8.89 -6.99
C ALA A 126 6.06 -9.09 -7.84
N LEU A 127 4.92 -9.25 -7.17
CA LEU A 127 3.59 -9.23 -7.75
C LEU A 127 2.91 -7.91 -7.37
N THR A 128 2.56 -7.10 -8.35
CA THR A 128 1.75 -5.89 -8.17
C THR A 128 0.36 -6.13 -8.74
N LEU A 129 -0.65 -5.92 -7.91
CA LEU A 129 -2.05 -5.81 -8.30
C LEU A 129 -2.38 -4.32 -8.34
N ARG A 130 -2.62 -3.77 -9.53
CA ARG A 130 -3.02 -2.38 -9.70
C ARG A 130 -4.54 -2.31 -9.78
N LEU A 131 -5.12 -1.57 -8.84
CA LEU A 131 -6.56 -1.40 -8.73
C LEU A 131 -7.04 -0.19 -9.53
N GLN A 132 -6.27 0.91 -9.57
CA GLN A 132 -6.56 2.11 -10.37
C GLN A 132 -5.30 2.97 -10.52
N PRO A 133 -5.14 3.74 -11.61
CA PRO A 133 -5.75 3.52 -12.92
C PRO A 133 -5.18 2.25 -13.59
N ASP A 134 -5.59 1.91 -14.81
CA ASP A 134 -5.01 0.81 -15.60
C ASP A 134 -5.00 -0.52 -14.83
N GLU A 135 -6.19 -1.01 -14.52
CA GLU A 135 -6.42 -2.24 -13.76
C GLU A 135 -5.63 -3.40 -14.36
N GLY A 136 -4.79 -4.04 -13.55
CA GLY A 136 -3.88 -5.05 -14.07
C GLY A 136 -3.03 -5.76 -13.04
N ILE A 137 -2.36 -6.80 -13.51
CA ILE A 137 -1.46 -7.64 -12.73
C ILE A 137 -0.07 -7.58 -13.37
N PHE A 138 0.93 -7.23 -12.57
CA PHE A 138 2.33 -7.13 -12.99
C PHE A 138 3.17 -8.08 -12.18
N LEU A 139 3.86 -9.00 -12.85
CA LEU A 139 4.85 -9.88 -12.23
C LEU A 139 6.24 -9.47 -12.69
N ARG A 140 7.10 -9.09 -11.74
CA ARG A 140 8.53 -8.86 -11.97
C ARG A 140 9.34 -10.03 -11.44
N PHE A 141 10.20 -10.57 -12.29
CA PHE A 141 11.11 -11.67 -11.96
C PHE A 141 12.40 -11.56 -12.77
N ASN A 142 13.43 -12.33 -12.40
CA ASN A 142 14.70 -12.33 -13.14
C ASN A 142 14.65 -13.33 -14.29
N GLY A 143 15.07 -12.91 -15.49
CA GLY A 143 15.16 -13.75 -16.68
C GLY A 143 16.54 -13.66 -17.33
N LYS A 144 16.98 -14.75 -17.96
CA LYS A 144 18.24 -14.78 -18.73
C LYS A 144 18.15 -13.81 -19.91
N VAL A 145 19.19 -13.01 -20.12
CA VAL A 145 19.33 -12.21 -21.34
C VAL A 145 19.58 -13.15 -22.52
N PRO A 146 18.79 -13.06 -23.62
CA PRO A 146 19.05 -13.86 -24.81
C PRO A 146 20.48 -13.67 -25.32
N GLY A 147 21.22 -14.77 -25.50
CA GLY A 147 22.63 -14.77 -25.90
C GLY A 147 23.45 -15.87 -25.24
N ASN A 148 24.76 -15.78 -25.46
CA ASN A 148 25.74 -16.77 -24.99
C ASN A 148 26.24 -16.50 -23.55
N SER A 149 25.94 -15.34 -22.97
CA SER A 149 26.25 -15.02 -21.57
C SER A 149 25.22 -15.66 -20.62
N ILE A 150 25.59 -15.79 -19.34
CA ILE A 150 24.72 -16.26 -18.24
C ILE A 150 24.08 -15.06 -17.51
N GLU A 151 24.12 -13.88 -18.12
CA GLU A 151 23.59 -12.66 -17.52
C GLU A 151 22.07 -12.74 -17.34
N THR A 152 21.58 -12.28 -16.18
CA THR A 152 20.16 -12.15 -15.89
C THR A 152 19.78 -10.71 -15.64
N ARG A 153 18.57 -10.33 -16.03
CA ARG A 153 17.99 -9.01 -15.71
C ARG A 153 16.55 -9.13 -15.24
N PRO A 154 16.03 -8.15 -14.49
CA PRO A 154 14.62 -8.08 -14.19
C PRO A 154 13.79 -7.94 -15.48
N VAL A 155 12.86 -8.87 -15.69
CA VAL A 155 11.84 -8.84 -16.74
C VAL A 155 10.47 -8.68 -16.12
N ARG A 156 9.47 -8.34 -16.95
CA ARG A 156 8.10 -8.07 -16.52
C ARG A 156 7.12 -8.87 -17.37
N MET A 157 6.16 -9.52 -16.71
CA MET A 157 4.92 -9.96 -17.32
C MET A 157 3.81 -9.00 -16.90
N HIS A 158 2.92 -8.68 -17.85
CA HIS A 158 1.84 -7.74 -17.67
C HIS A 158 0.55 -8.34 -18.20
N PHE A 159 -0.49 -8.28 -17.36
CA PHE A 159 -1.87 -8.51 -17.73
C PHE A 159 -2.63 -7.22 -17.42
N GLY A 160 -3.38 -6.70 -18.39
CA GLY A 160 -4.22 -5.51 -18.23
C GLY A 160 -5.66 -5.82 -18.60
N TYR A 161 -6.62 -5.37 -17.80
CA TYR A 161 -8.05 -5.63 -18.02
C TYR A 161 -8.53 -5.03 -19.34
N ASP A 162 -8.15 -3.78 -19.63
CA ASP A 162 -8.54 -3.10 -20.88
C ASP A 162 -8.01 -3.84 -22.11
N ALA A 163 -6.77 -4.33 -22.06
CA ALA A 163 -6.14 -5.05 -23.17
C ALA A 163 -6.80 -6.42 -23.45
N GLU A 164 -7.29 -7.12 -22.42
CA GLU A 164 -7.86 -8.46 -22.57
C GLU A 164 -9.38 -8.43 -22.80
N PHE A 165 -10.11 -7.59 -22.07
CA PHE A 165 -11.57 -7.64 -22.02
C PHE A 165 -12.26 -6.42 -22.65
N GLY A 166 -11.51 -5.35 -22.95
CA GLY A 166 -12.07 -4.06 -23.34
C GLY A 166 -12.73 -3.31 -22.18
N ALA A 167 -12.84 -1.99 -22.32
CA ALA A 167 -13.11 -1.00 -21.28
C ALA A 167 -14.42 -1.09 -20.46
N TYR A 168 -15.20 -2.18 -20.51
CA TYR A 168 -16.39 -2.28 -19.65
C TYR A 168 -16.06 -2.92 -18.30
N THR A 169 -15.63 -2.07 -17.37
CA THR A 169 -15.61 -2.36 -15.94
C THR A 169 -16.81 -1.64 -15.31
N PRO A 170 -17.79 -2.35 -14.71
CA PRO A 170 -18.93 -1.73 -14.05
C PRO A 170 -18.46 -0.71 -13.00
N GLU A 171 -19.19 0.40 -12.89
CA GLU A 171 -18.86 1.42 -11.90
C GLU A 171 -19.06 0.86 -10.47
N ALA A 172 -18.31 1.36 -9.49
CA ALA A 172 -18.30 0.80 -8.15
C ALA A 172 -19.70 0.78 -7.49
N TYR A 173 -20.49 1.85 -7.64
CA TYR A 173 -21.85 1.89 -7.10
C TYR A 173 -22.82 1.04 -7.91
N GLU A 174 -22.64 0.91 -9.23
CA GLU A 174 -23.45 -0.02 -10.04
C GLU A 174 -23.34 -1.45 -9.48
N ARG A 175 -22.11 -1.93 -9.25
CA ARG A 175 -21.89 -3.25 -8.66
C ARG A 175 -22.50 -3.36 -7.26
N LEU A 176 -22.24 -2.39 -6.38
CA LEU A 176 -22.76 -2.44 -5.00
C LEU A 176 -24.29 -2.44 -4.94
N LEU A 177 -24.96 -1.67 -5.79
CA LEU A 177 -26.43 -1.64 -5.84
C LEU A 177 -26.99 -2.98 -6.32
N LEU A 178 -26.37 -3.59 -7.34
CA LEU A 178 -26.77 -4.92 -7.82
C LEU A 178 -26.64 -5.98 -6.71
N GLU A 179 -25.54 -6.00 -5.97
CA GLU A 179 -25.35 -6.95 -4.85
C GLU A 179 -26.35 -6.70 -3.72
N ALA A 180 -26.64 -5.44 -3.39
CA ALA A 180 -27.65 -5.09 -2.39
C ALA A 180 -29.04 -5.61 -2.78
N MET A 181 -29.42 -5.48 -4.06
CA MET A 181 -30.69 -6.00 -4.58
C MET A 181 -30.71 -7.54 -4.62
N ALA A 182 -29.57 -8.18 -4.86
CA ALA A 182 -29.42 -9.62 -4.82
C ALA A 182 -29.37 -10.20 -3.38
N GLY A 183 -29.22 -9.34 -2.37
CA GLY A 183 -29.05 -9.75 -0.98
C GLY A 183 -27.67 -10.34 -0.67
N ASP A 184 -26.66 -10.09 -1.51
CA ASP A 184 -25.29 -10.54 -1.29
C ASP A 184 -24.52 -9.51 -0.46
N ALA A 185 -24.17 -9.89 0.78
CA ALA A 185 -23.44 -9.05 1.72
C ALA A 185 -21.91 -9.12 1.58
N THR A 186 -21.36 -9.86 0.61
CA THR A 186 -19.92 -10.15 0.50
C THR A 186 -19.08 -8.87 0.35
N LEU A 187 -19.57 -7.88 -0.40
CA LEU A 187 -18.88 -6.60 -0.61
C LEU A 187 -19.19 -5.55 0.47
N PHE A 188 -20.04 -5.88 1.46
CA PHE A 188 -20.47 -4.96 2.50
C PHE A 188 -19.76 -5.21 3.83
N ILE A 189 -19.28 -4.13 4.43
CA ILE A 189 -18.56 -4.17 5.71
C ILE A 189 -19.54 -4.54 6.83
N ARG A 190 -19.17 -5.50 7.68
CA ARG A 190 -19.96 -5.90 8.87
C ARG A 190 -19.68 -4.98 10.04
N ARG A 191 -20.64 -4.88 10.98
CA ARG A 191 -20.51 -4.03 12.17
C ARG A 191 -19.22 -4.30 12.96
N ASP A 192 -18.93 -5.56 13.26
CA ASP A 192 -17.73 -5.97 13.98
C ASP A 192 -16.44 -5.72 13.19
N GLU A 193 -16.50 -5.80 11.86
CA GLU A 193 -15.39 -5.39 10.98
C GLU A 193 -15.13 -3.89 11.12
N VAL A 194 -16.17 -3.06 11.09
CA VAL A 194 -16.08 -1.60 11.30
C VAL A 194 -15.52 -1.29 12.69
N GLU A 195 -16.08 -1.87 13.75
CA GLU A 195 -15.64 -1.64 15.13
C GLU A 195 -14.17 -2.03 15.34
N THR A 196 -13.74 -3.18 14.81
CA THR A 196 -12.34 -3.63 14.92
C THR A 196 -11.39 -2.73 14.13
N ALA A 197 -11.79 -2.28 12.93
CA ALA A 197 -10.99 -1.36 12.13
C ALA A 197 -10.84 0.00 12.82
N TRP A 198 -11.91 0.53 13.42
CA TRP A 198 -11.87 1.80 14.15
C TRP A 198 -10.98 1.73 15.38
N GLN A 199 -11.00 0.62 16.14
CA GLN A 199 -10.12 0.48 17.29
C GLN A 199 -8.63 0.63 16.90
N ILE A 200 -8.22 0.06 15.77
CA ILE A 200 -6.84 0.19 15.27
C ILE A 200 -6.53 1.66 14.95
N VAL A 201 -7.46 2.37 14.32
CA VAL A 201 -7.30 3.79 13.98
C VAL A 201 -7.25 4.65 15.24
N ASP A 202 -8.10 4.37 16.22
CA ASP A 202 -8.17 5.11 17.48
C ASP A 202 -6.89 4.93 18.30
N ASP A 203 -6.32 3.72 18.36
CA ASP A 203 -5.03 3.45 19.00
C ASP A 203 -3.90 4.28 18.36
N ILE A 204 -3.89 4.37 17.02
CA ILE A 204 -2.93 5.20 16.28
C ILE A 204 -3.11 6.68 16.60
N ARG A 205 -4.36 7.19 16.55
CA ARG A 205 -4.66 8.60 16.82
C ARG A 205 -4.34 8.97 18.26
N ALA A 206 -4.64 8.09 19.21
CA ALA A 206 -4.28 8.26 20.61
C ALA A 206 -2.77 8.27 20.81
N GLY A 207 -2.04 7.37 20.12
CA GLY A 207 -0.59 7.31 20.15
C GLY A 207 0.12 8.56 19.63
N TRP A 208 -0.51 9.33 18.73
CA TRP A 208 0.02 10.64 18.33
C TRP A 208 -0.08 11.71 19.43
N GLY A 209 -0.95 11.54 20.43
CA GLY A 209 -1.01 12.39 21.63
C GLY A 209 -1.20 13.90 21.40
N GLY A 210 -1.67 14.30 20.22
CA GLY A 210 -1.72 15.71 19.82
C GLY A 210 -0.35 16.38 19.60
N THR A 211 0.74 15.61 19.57
CA THR A 211 2.09 16.11 19.31
C THR A 211 2.11 16.90 17.99
N PRO A 212 2.75 18.07 17.92
CA PRO A 212 2.89 18.80 16.66
C PRO A 212 3.73 18.04 15.64
N LEU A 213 3.44 18.19 14.35
CA LEU A 213 4.31 17.73 13.28
C LEU A 213 5.69 18.40 13.38
N SER A 214 6.73 17.60 13.24
CA SER A 214 8.12 18.03 13.07
C SER A 214 8.45 18.29 11.60
N ASN A 215 9.55 18.99 11.34
CA ASN A 215 10.02 19.27 9.98
C ASN A 215 10.23 18.01 9.13
N ARG A 216 10.44 16.84 9.74
CA ARG A 216 10.62 15.57 9.02
C ARG A 216 9.32 14.97 8.48
N GLU A 217 8.19 15.43 8.97
CA GLU A 217 6.85 14.95 8.59
C GLU A 217 6.19 15.86 7.54
N PHE A 218 6.82 16.98 7.19
CA PHE A 218 6.41 17.79 6.06
C PHE A 218 6.99 17.27 4.74
N TYR A 219 6.25 17.41 3.65
CA TYR A 219 6.69 17.02 2.32
C TYR A 219 6.20 18.00 1.25
N ALA A 220 6.96 18.18 0.17
CA ALA A 220 6.52 19.06 -0.91
C ALA A 220 5.38 18.39 -1.69
N ALA A 221 4.36 19.14 -2.09
CA ALA A 221 3.39 18.65 -3.05
C ALA A 221 4.12 18.17 -4.32
N GLY A 222 3.76 16.97 -4.80
CA GLY A 222 4.44 16.31 -5.92
C GLY A 222 5.63 15.44 -5.53
N THR A 223 5.80 15.10 -4.26
CA THR A 223 6.74 14.07 -3.80
C THR A 223 6.02 12.89 -3.15
N TRP A 224 6.71 11.76 -2.99
CA TRP A 224 6.14 10.50 -2.49
C TRP A 224 5.92 10.45 -0.96
N GLY A 225 5.82 11.61 -0.32
CA GLY A 225 5.65 11.76 1.13
C GLY A 225 6.90 12.29 1.84
N PRO A 226 6.85 12.34 3.18
CA PRO A 226 7.94 12.84 4.01
C PRO A 226 9.11 11.86 4.10
N VAL A 227 10.32 12.37 4.39
CA VAL A 227 11.53 11.54 4.59
C VAL A 227 11.34 10.50 5.70
N ALA A 228 10.57 10.83 6.75
CA ALA A 228 10.26 9.90 7.82
C ALA A 228 9.55 8.62 7.30
N ALA A 229 8.81 8.71 6.19
CA ALA A 229 8.16 7.55 5.59
C ALA A 229 9.17 6.60 4.92
N ASP A 230 10.26 7.10 4.37
CA ASP A 230 11.34 6.27 3.82
C ASP A 230 12.12 5.61 4.97
N ASP A 231 12.45 6.37 6.02
CA ASP A 231 13.15 5.85 7.21
C ASP A 231 12.41 4.65 7.84
N LEU A 232 11.07 4.68 7.83
CA LEU A 232 10.21 3.60 8.35
C LEU A 232 10.52 2.24 7.70
N LEU A 233 10.85 2.22 6.41
CA LEU A 233 11.16 0.98 5.67
C LEU A 233 12.65 0.66 5.73
N GLU A 234 13.52 1.67 5.78
CA GLU A 234 14.96 1.48 5.87
C GLU A 234 15.39 0.76 7.14
N GLN A 235 14.60 0.84 8.22
CA GLN A 235 14.78 0.03 9.43
C GLN A 235 14.88 -1.49 9.15
N ASP A 236 14.23 -1.97 8.09
CA ASP A 236 14.27 -3.37 7.65
C ASP A 236 15.01 -3.54 6.31
N SER A 237 15.79 -2.54 5.87
CA SER A 237 16.43 -2.49 4.55
C SER A 237 15.44 -2.63 3.38
N HIS A 238 14.20 -2.19 3.59
CA HIS A 238 13.15 -2.14 2.56
C HIS A 238 13.09 -0.75 1.93
N LYS A 239 12.41 -0.66 0.76
CA LYS A 239 12.19 0.61 0.06
C LYS A 239 10.78 0.64 -0.52
N TRP A 240 10.19 1.83 -0.57
CA TRP A 240 8.88 1.99 -1.18
C TRP A 240 8.90 1.68 -2.67
N HIS A 241 7.85 1.03 -3.14
CA HIS A 241 7.54 0.99 -4.55
C HIS A 241 6.72 2.22 -4.93
N ASN A 242 7.31 3.09 -5.76
CA ASN A 242 6.60 4.21 -6.36
C ASN A 242 5.90 3.78 -7.65
N PRO A 243 4.54 3.85 -7.70
CA PRO A 243 3.78 3.62 -8.91
C PRO A 243 4.32 4.43 -10.08
N LYS A 244 4.32 3.81 -11.25
CA LYS A 244 4.68 4.45 -12.52
C LYS A 244 3.46 4.52 -13.42
N PRO A 245 3.31 5.56 -14.25
CA PRO A 245 2.30 5.58 -15.31
C PRO A 245 2.41 4.28 -16.12
N SER A 246 1.27 3.72 -16.54
CA SER A 246 1.29 2.75 -17.63
C SER A 246 1.97 3.43 -18.82
N LYS A 247 2.99 2.78 -19.39
CA LYS A 247 3.46 3.21 -20.70
C LYS A 247 2.46 2.64 -21.68
N GLY A 248 1.79 3.50 -22.45
CA GLY A 248 1.18 3.11 -23.72
C GLY A 248 2.22 2.53 -24.68
#